data_AF-A0A524ICK1-F1
#
_entry.id   AF-A0A524ICK1-F1
#
_cell.length_a   1.000
_cell.length_b   1.000
_cell.length_c   1.000
_cell.angle_alpha   90.00
_cell.angle_beta   90.00
_cell.angle_gamma   90.00
#
_symmetry.space_group_name_H-M   'P 1'
#
loop_
_entity.id
_entity.type
_entity.pdbx_description
1 polymer ?
#
loop_
_entity_poly.entity_id
_entity_poly.type
_entity_poly.pdbx_seq_one_letter_code
_entity_poly.pdbx_strand_id
1 'polypeptide(L)'
;ALAEIHPADIAQIISGLSPEERKGFFGKLDLEMAAETLHELEPEVQADLISDMDKEQAADVIERMPPDEAADVIADLPLEKAQEILGLIEKEEAQDIHELLGHEEDTAGGLMTNEYLAYPPGITLAETLERFRKEAEEIEAVYYMYVVEEEKLLGVIGLRDLILEDPSKSLGEVMHTKLITIRADANQEQVAELISKYNLLALPVVDDENCLLGIVTVDDVVDLLLPPASRRRRRRM
;
A
#
# COMPACT_ATOMS: atom_id res chain seq x y z
N ALA A 1 -7.14 19.66 17.08
CA ALA A 1 -7.66 20.65 16.12
C ALA A 1 -7.29 20.27 14.70
N LEU A 2 -6.03 19.91 14.40
CA LEU A 2 -5.66 19.27 13.12
C LEU A 2 -5.86 17.75 13.14
N ALA A 3 -5.56 17.08 14.26
CA ALA A 3 -5.80 15.63 14.46
C ALA A 3 -7.27 15.16 14.44
N GLU A 4 -8.21 16.03 14.06
CA GLU A 4 -9.64 15.67 13.90
C GLU A 4 -10.10 15.85 12.44
N ILE A 5 -9.19 16.25 11.55
CA ILE A 5 -9.46 16.48 10.12
C ILE A 5 -8.88 15.29 9.36
N HIS A 6 -9.64 14.77 8.39
CA HIS A 6 -9.18 13.65 7.56
C HIS A 6 -7.97 14.04 6.70
N PRO A 7 -6.96 13.16 6.51
CA PRO A 7 -5.79 13.44 5.68
C PRO A 7 -6.10 14.02 4.30
N ALA A 8 -7.05 13.44 3.56
CA ALA A 8 -7.54 13.97 2.29
C ALA A 8 -8.00 15.46 2.33
N ASP A 9 -8.69 15.87 3.40
CA ASP A 9 -9.12 17.27 3.57
C ASP A 9 -7.91 18.17 3.87
N ILE A 10 -6.94 17.66 4.63
CA ILE A 10 -5.68 18.36 4.91
C ILE A 10 -4.88 18.54 3.60
N ALA A 11 -4.76 17.49 2.80
CA ALA A 11 -4.10 17.52 1.51
C ALA A 11 -4.75 18.52 0.56
N GLN A 12 -6.08 18.61 0.57
CA GLN A 12 -6.82 19.63 -0.19
C GLN A 12 -6.47 21.06 0.27
N ILE A 13 -6.32 21.30 1.58
CA ILE A 13 -5.89 22.59 2.12
C ILE A 13 -4.47 22.89 1.65
N ILE A 14 -3.52 21.97 1.84
CA ILE A 14 -2.10 22.11 1.47
C ILE A 14 -1.94 22.40 -0.03
N SER A 15 -2.74 21.75 -0.88
CA SER A 15 -2.77 21.98 -2.32
C SER A 15 -3.11 23.43 -2.69
N GLY A 16 -3.88 24.12 -1.85
CA GLY A 16 -4.23 25.54 -2.02
C GLY A 16 -3.18 26.54 -1.51
N LEU A 17 -2.19 26.09 -0.73
CA LEU A 17 -1.18 26.95 -0.10
C LEU A 17 0.00 27.25 -1.02
N SER A 18 0.72 28.35 -0.75
CA SER A 18 2.03 28.61 -1.36
C SER A 18 3.12 27.67 -0.81
N PRO A 19 4.25 27.47 -1.50
CA PRO A 19 5.30 26.54 -1.06
C PRO A 19 5.79 26.78 0.38
N GLU A 20 6.01 28.04 0.77
CA GLU A 20 6.45 28.38 2.14
C GLU A 20 5.39 28.04 3.20
N GLU A 21 4.10 28.27 2.87
CA GLU A 21 2.98 27.94 3.73
C GLU A 21 2.77 26.43 3.84
N ARG A 22 2.96 25.66 2.76
CA ARG A 22 2.88 24.20 2.75
C ARG A 22 3.87 23.60 3.76
N LYS A 23 5.14 24.01 3.69
CA LYS A 23 6.18 23.53 4.61
C LYS A 23 5.84 23.83 6.07
N GLY A 24 5.44 25.08 6.35
CA GLY A 24 5.09 25.49 7.70
C GLY A 24 3.80 24.85 8.24
N PHE A 25 2.90 24.43 7.36
CA PHE A 25 1.69 23.70 7.73
C PHE A 25 1.98 22.21 7.94
N PHE A 26 2.64 21.56 6.97
CA PHE A 26 2.97 20.14 6.99
C PHE A 26 3.85 19.80 8.20
N GLY A 27 4.86 20.62 8.52
CA GLY A 27 5.71 20.41 9.70
C GLY A 27 5.03 20.59 11.07
N LYS A 28 3.71 20.82 11.11
CA LYS A 28 2.90 20.81 12.35
C LYS A 28 2.09 19.53 12.52
N LEU A 29 2.04 18.68 11.49
CA LEU A 29 1.44 17.37 11.59
C LEU A 29 2.34 16.47 12.43
N ASP A 30 1.75 15.55 13.19
CA ASP A 30 2.50 14.42 13.72
C ASP A 30 2.82 13.45 12.58
N LEU A 31 3.63 12.44 12.88
CA LEU A 31 4.25 11.60 11.87
C LEU A 31 3.23 10.78 11.08
N GLU A 32 2.25 10.22 11.77
CA GLU A 32 1.17 9.41 11.20
C GLU A 32 0.28 10.25 10.28
N MET A 33 -0.20 11.40 10.77
CA MET A 33 -0.98 12.33 9.93
C MET A 33 -0.16 12.88 8.76
N ALA A 34 1.15 13.08 8.92
CA ALA A 34 2.03 13.55 7.85
C ALA A 34 2.13 12.51 6.73
N ALA A 35 2.35 11.23 7.05
CA ALA A 35 2.41 10.14 6.09
C ALA A 35 1.09 9.99 5.32
N GLU A 36 -0.04 9.86 6.03
CA GLU A 36 -1.36 9.75 5.41
C GLU A 36 -1.71 10.98 4.56
N THR A 37 -1.36 12.19 5.02
CA THR A 37 -1.62 13.43 4.25
C THR A 37 -0.72 13.51 3.02
N LEU A 38 0.52 13.02 3.11
CA LEU A 38 1.47 13.05 2.01
C LEU A 38 0.97 12.18 0.86
N HIS A 39 0.54 10.96 1.16
CA HIS A 39 -0.11 10.04 0.21
C HIS A 39 -1.21 10.76 -0.59
N GLU A 40 -2.03 11.59 0.05
CA GLU A 40 -3.19 12.28 -0.54
C GLU A 40 -2.86 13.47 -1.47
N LEU A 41 -1.59 13.85 -1.62
CA LEU A 41 -1.14 14.99 -2.41
C LEU A 41 -0.76 14.62 -3.86
N GLU A 42 -0.73 15.60 -4.77
CA GLU A 42 -0.16 15.38 -6.11
C GLU A 42 1.33 14.98 -6.01
N PRO A 43 1.84 14.09 -6.88
CA PRO A 43 3.23 13.62 -6.81
C PRO A 43 4.27 14.73 -6.81
N GLU A 44 4.04 15.79 -7.61
CA GLU A 44 4.95 16.93 -7.64
C GLU A 44 5.01 17.67 -6.27
N VAL A 45 3.90 17.69 -5.52
CA VAL A 45 3.84 18.30 -4.19
C VAL A 45 4.48 17.40 -3.13
N GLN A 46 4.32 16.08 -3.25
CA GLN A 46 4.96 15.10 -2.38
C GLN A 46 6.49 15.23 -2.47
N ALA A 47 7.02 15.20 -3.68
CA ALA A 47 8.45 15.32 -3.95
C ALA A 47 9.01 16.66 -3.46
N ASP A 48 8.29 17.78 -3.66
CA ASP A 48 8.68 19.11 -3.16
C ASP A 48 8.77 19.13 -1.63
N LEU A 49 7.76 18.58 -0.93
CA LEU A 49 7.72 18.54 0.53
C LEU A 49 8.87 17.70 1.11
N ILE A 50 9.08 16.49 0.59
CA ILE A 50 10.14 15.58 1.05
C ILE A 50 11.54 16.13 0.73
N SER A 51 11.71 16.75 -0.44
CA SER A 51 13.00 17.37 -0.81
C SER A 51 13.39 18.51 0.13
N ASP A 52 12.41 19.25 0.64
CA ASP A 52 12.59 20.39 1.55
C ASP A 52 12.82 20.00 3.03
N MET A 53 12.54 18.75 3.39
CA MET A 53 12.79 18.20 4.73
C MET A 53 14.27 17.83 4.90
N ASP A 54 14.73 17.83 6.14
CA ASP A 54 15.98 17.11 6.43
C ASP A 54 15.76 15.60 6.24
N LYS A 55 16.86 14.88 6.03
CA LYS A 55 16.81 13.48 5.62
C LYS A 55 16.28 12.57 6.73
N GLU A 56 16.49 12.92 8.00
CA GLU A 56 15.97 12.20 9.15
C GLU A 56 14.45 12.33 9.23
N GLN A 57 13.92 13.55 9.10
CA GLN A 57 12.47 13.78 9.07
C GLN A 57 11.79 13.11 7.86
N ALA A 58 12.42 13.20 6.69
CA ALA A 58 11.91 12.54 5.49
C ALA A 58 11.86 11.01 5.67
N ALA A 59 12.91 10.41 6.25
CA ALA A 59 12.95 8.99 6.55
C ALA A 59 11.85 8.60 7.54
N ASP A 60 11.67 9.34 8.63
CA ASP A 60 10.62 9.06 9.61
C ASP A 60 9.22 9.07 8.95
N VAL A 61 8.96 10.00 8.01
CA VAL A 61 7.64 10.09 7.33
C VAL A 61 7.46 8.94 6.34
N ILE A 62 8.49 8.65 5.53
CA ILE A 62 8.46 7.57 4.52
C ILE A 62 8.28 6.21 5.19
N GLU A 63 8.91 5.98 6.34
CA GLU A 63 8.78 4.75 7.15
C GLU A 63 7.37 4.56 7.76
N ARG A 64 6.51 5.57 7.69
CA ARG A 64 5.11 5.47 8.14
C ARG A 64 4.10 5.39 7.01
N MET A 65 4.58 5.35 5.77
CA MET A 65 3.73 5.19 4.59
C MET A 65 3.65 3.71 4.20
N PRO A 66 2.53 3.28 3.59
CA PRO A 66 2.49 2.00 2.89
C PRO A 66 3.65 1.89 1.89
N PRO A 67 4.30 0.72 1.73
CA PRO A 67 5.50 0.56 0.91
C PRO A 67 5.34 0.97 -0.56
N ASP A 68 4.17 0.74 -1.14
CA ASP A 68 3.79 1.13 -2.50
C ASP A 68 3.74 2.65 -2.66
N GLU A 69 3.08 3.32 -1.72
CA GLU A 69 2.99 4.78 -1.68
C GLU A 69 4.35 5.43 -1.39
N ALA A 70 5.14 4.81 -0.51
CA ALA A 70 6.52 5.22 -0.27
C ALA A 70 7.38 5.05 -1.53
N ALA A 71 7.23 3.94 -2.27
CA ALA A 71 7.95 3.69 -3.51
C ALA A 71 7.64 4.76 -4.56
N ASP A 72 6.38 5.15 -4.72
CA ASP A 72 5.96 6.21 -5.64
C ASP A 72 6.62 7.55 -5.29
N VAL A 73 6.59 7.95 -4.01
CA VAL A 73 7.24 9.19 -3.57
C VAL A 73 8.75 9.13 -3.81
N ILE A 74 9.40 8.01 -3.48
CA ILE A 74 10.86 7.83 -3.65
C ILE A 74 11.25 7.84 -5.13
N ALA A 75 10.44 7.28 -6.03
CA ALA A 75 10.69 7.24 -7.46
C ALA A 75 10.77 8.63 -8.10
N ASP A 76 9.99 9.59 -7.56
CA ASP A 76 9.95 10.98 -8.03
C ASP A 76 11.05 11.88 -7.44
N LEU A 77 11.84 11.38 -6.48
CA LEU A 77 12.92 12.15 -5.86
C LEU A 77 14.22 12.13 -6.68
N PRO A 78 15.09 13.14 -6.50
CA PRO A 78 16.47 13.07 -6.97
C PRO A 78 17.18 11.85 -6.37
N LEU A 79 17.89 11.09 -7.23
CA LEU A 79 18.56 9.83 -6.85
C LEU A 79 19.40 9.91 -5.57
N GLU A 80 20.12 11.01 -5.35
CA GLU A 80 20.94 11.22 -4.15
C GLU A 80 20.08 11.30 -2.88
N LYS A 81 18.95 12.02 -2.93
CA LYS A 81 18.02 12.16 -1.80
C LYS A 81 17.30 10.84 -1.52
N ALA A 82 16.85 10.14 -2.56
CA ALA A 82 16.24 8.81 -2.43
C ALA A 82 17.18 7.84 -1.71
N GLN A 83 18.45 7.77 -2.12
CA GLN A 83 19.46 6.91 -1.49
C GLN A 83 19.76 7.29 -0.04
N GLU A 84 19.77 8.59 0.28
CA GLU A 84 19.94 9.06 1.66
C GLU A 84 18.79 8.63 2.56
N ILE A 85 17.54 8.76 2.09
CA ILE A 85 16.35 8.37 2.84
C ILE A 85 16.30 6.85 3.04
N LEU A 86 16.45 6.07 1.95
CA LEU A 86 16.46 4.60 2.02
C LEU A 86 17.60 4.05 2.90
N GLY A 87 18.68 4.82 3.08
CA GLY A 87 19.78 4.45 3.98
C GLY A 87 19.53 4.74 5.45
N LEU A 88 18.45 5.45 5.79
CA LEU A 88 18.10 5.86 7.16
C LEU A 88 16.90 5.11 7.74
N ILE A 89 15.97 4.67 6.91
CA ILE A 89 14.83 3.84 7.32
C ILE A 89 15.28 2.44 7.75
N GLU A 90 14.42 1.74 8.50
CA GLU A 90 14.66 0.36 8.90
C GLU A 90 14.86 -0.57 7.68
N LYS A 91 15.70 -1.58 7.86
CA LYS A 91 16.16 -2.42 6.74
C LYS A 91 15.03 -3.20 6.07
N GLU A 92 14.04 -3.63 6.86
CA GLU A 92 12.89 -4.40 6.39
C GLU A 92 12.02 -3.50 5.49
N GLU A 93 11.60 -2.35 5.99
CA GLU A 93 10.90 -1.29 5.24
C GLU A 93 11.65 -0.86 3.97
N ALA A 94 12.97 -0.66 4.07
CA ALA A 94 13.79 -0.31 2.91
C ALA A 94 13.78 -1.39 1.84
N GLN A 95 13.74 -2.65 2.25
CA GLN A 95 13.71 -3.78 1.33
C GLN A 95 12.36 -3.83 0.63
N ASP A 96 11.27 -3.63 1.36
CA ASP A 96 9.90 -3.64 0.83
C ASP A 96 9.72 -2.57 -0.25
N ILE A 97 10.13 -1.33 0.05
CA ILE A 97 10.12 -0.23 -0.92
C ILE A 97 11.02 -0.55 -2.13
N HIS A 98 12.20 -1.15 -1.90
CA HIS A 98 13.15 -1.45 -2.98
C HIS A 98 12.63 -2.51 -3.96
N GLU A 99 11.89 -3.49 -3.47
CA GLU A 99 11.26 -4.52 -4.30
C GLU A 99 10.21 -3.89 -5.23
N LEU A 100 9.40 -2.96 -4.72
CA LEU A 100 8.37 -2.26 -5.49
C LEU A 100 8.94 -1.29 -6.54
N LEU A 101 10.01 -0.55 -6.22
CA LEU A 101 10.74 0.32 -7.15
C LEU A 101 11.29 -0.41 -8.40
N GLY A 102 11.34 -1.75 -8.38
CA GLY A 102 11.76 -2.58 -9.51
C GLY A 102 10.70 -2.75 -10.61
N HIS A 103 9.45 -2.36 -10.35
CA HIS A 103 8.32 -2.55 -11.26
C HIS A 103 7.99 -1.28 -12.07
N GLU A 104 7.29 -1.47 -13.21
CA GLU A 104 6.81 -0.34 -14.00
C GLU A 104 5.50 0.20 -13.39
N GLU A 105 5.39 1.53 -13.25
CA GLU A 105 4.27 2.25 -12.63
C GLU A 105 2.89 1.79 -13.15
N ASP A 106 2.71 1.69 -14.48
CA ASP A 106 1.44 1.32 -15.12
C ASP A 106 1.14 -0.21 -15.13
N THR A 107 1.82 -1.00 -14.28
CA THR A 107 1.67 -2.46 -14.20
C THR A 107 1.14 -2.91 -12.85
N ALA A 108 0.67 -4.17 -12.77
CA ALA A 108 0.23 -4.75 -11.51
C ALA A 108 1.31 -4.74 -10.44
N GLY A 109 2.59 -4.83 -10.82
CA GLY A 109 3.71 -4.71 -9.88
C GLY A 109 3.99 -3.29 -9.42
N GLY A 110 3.66 -2.28 -10.23
CA GLY A 110 3.74 -0.87 -9.82
C GLY A 110 2.56 -0.44 -8.94
N LEU A 111 1.40 -1.09 -9.11
CA LEU A 111 0.18 -0.84 -8.32
C LEU A 111 0.04 -1.74 -7.08
N MET A 112 0.95 -2.68 -6.85
CA MET A 112 0.81 -3.61 -5.73
C MET A 112 1.50 -3.09 -4.49
N THR A 113 0.92 -3.41 -3.35
CA THR A 113 1.60 -3.38 -2.06
C THR A 113 2.06 -4.78 -1.69
N ASN A 114 3.19 -4.87 -0.99
CA ASN A 114 3.66 -6.11 -0.35
C ASN A 114 3.19 -6.24 1.11
N GLU A 115 2.39 -5.29 1.61
CA GLU A 115 1.67 -5.42 2.87
C GLU A 115 0.41 -6.28 2.71
N TYR A 116 0.53 -7.56 3.01
CA TYR A 116 -0.60 -8.48 3.03
C TYR A 116 -0.47 -9.54 4.11
N LEU A 117 -1.61 -10.07 4.56
CA LEU A 117 -1.61 -11.18 5.52
C LEU A 117 -1.48 -12.51 4.81
N ALA A 118 -0.39 -13.21 5.09
CA ALA A 118 -0.15 -14.56 4.60
C ALA A 118 0.21 -15.53 5.74
N TYR A 119 -0.42 -16.71 5.71
CA TYR A 119 -0.27 -17.72 6.75
C TYR A 119 -0.08 -19.13 6.17
N PRO A 120 0.59 -20.05 6.90
CA PRO A 120 0.75 -21.43 6.45
C PRO A 120 -0.58 -22.20 6.50
N PRO A 121 -0.82 -23.19 5.63
CA PRO A 121 -2.09 -23.91 5.56
C PRO A 121 -2.47 -24.67 6.84
N GLY A 122 -1.48 -25.04 7.65
CA GLY A 122 -1.68 -25.83 8.88
C GLY A 122 -2.11 -25.02 10.11
N ILE A 123 -2.11 -23.68 10.06
CA ILE A 123 -2.53 -22.83 11.18
C ILE A 123 -4.05 -22.98 11.40
N THR A 124 -4.49 -22.97 12.66
CA THR A 124 -5.92 -22.97 12.97
C THR A 124 -6.56 -21.60 12.77
N LEU A 125 -7.87 -21.55 12.53
CA LEU A 125 -8.57 -20.27 12.38
C LEU A 125 -8.54 -19.45 13.68
N ALA A 126 -8.54 -20.11 14.84
CA ALA A 126 -8.37 -19.46 16.14
C ALA A 126 -7.04 -18.71 16.25
N GLU A 127 -5.94 -19.39 15.92
CA GLU A 127 -4.59 -18.80 15.93
C GLU A 127 -4.46 -17.71 14.87
N THR A 128 -5.05 -17.92 13.69
CA THR A 128 -5.10 -16.93 12.62
C THR A 128 -5.78 -15.64 13.07
N LEU A 129 -6.94 -15.74 13.71
CA LEU A 129 -7.66 -14.59 14.27
C LEU A 129 -6.87 -13.89 15.39
N GLU A 130 -6.07 -14.62 16.17
CA GLU A 130 -5.21 -14.00 17.18
C GLU A 130 -4.06 -13.21 16.54
N ARG A 131 -3.43 -13.75 15.50
CA ARG A 131 -2.37 -13.08 14.74
C ARG A 131 -2.89 -11.85 14.01
N PHE A 132 -4.00 -12.01 13.29
CA PHE A 132 -4.71 -10.92 12.64
C PHE A 132 -4.94 -9.73 13.58
N ARG A 133 -5.36 -9.97 14.83
CA ARG A 133 -5.59 -8.87 15.80
C ARG A 133 -4.34 -8.10 16.21
N LYS A 134 -3.15 -8.69 16.05
CA LYS A 134 -1.87 -8.04 16.36
C LYS A 134 -1.30 -7.34 15.13
N GLU A 135 -1.47 -7.95 13.96
CA GLU A 135 -0.90 -7.49 12.69
C GLU A 135 -1.80 -6.44 11.99
N ALA A 136 -3.12 -6.48 12.18
CA ALA A 136 -4.05 -5.53 11.56
C ALA A 136 -4.02 -4.12 12.15
N GLU A 137 -3.16 -3.84 13.13
CA GLU A 137 -2.86 -2.46 13.57
C GLU A 137 -1.84 -1.78 12.65
N GLU A 138 -1.06 -2.55 11.89
CA GLU A 138 0.04 -2.07 11.06
C GLU A 138 -0.28 -2.13 9.55
N ILE A 139 -1.26 -2.95 9.13
CA ILE A 139 -1.61 -3.14 7.71
C ILE A 139 -2.92 -2.44 7.38
N GLU A 140 -2.92 -1.60 6.34
CA GLU A 140 -4.05 -0.73 5.99
C GLU A 140 -5.29 -1.49 5.44
N ALA A 141 -5.09 -2.46 4.55
CA ALA A 141 -6.17 -3.07 3.76
C ALA A 141 -6.35 -4.59 3.96
N VAL A 142 -6.81 -5.01 5.14
CA VAL A 142 -6.90 -6.44 5.50
C VAL A 142 -8.32 -7.04 5.44
N TYR A 143 -8.79 -7.29 4.21
CA TYR A 143 -10.05 -8.03 3.97
C TYR A 143 -9.87 -9.49 3.59
N TYR A 144 -8.71 -9.83 3.02
CA TYR A 144 -8.32 -11.17 2.65
C TYR A 144 -7.09 -11.59 3.42
N MET A 145 -6.99 -12.89 3.67
CA MET A 145 -5.74 -13.51 4.09
C MET A 145 -5.40 -14.64 3.13
N TYR A 146 -4.14 -14.67 2.75
CA TYR A 146 -3.59 -15.59 1.78
C TYR A 146 -3.00 -16.80 2.51
N VAL A 147 -3.14 -17.96 1.90
CA VAL A 147 -2.55 -19.19 2.41
C VAL A 147 -1.36 -19.52 1.53
N VAL A 148 -0.18 -19.52 2.13
CA VAL A 148 1.09 -19.69 1.41
C VAL A 148 1.91 -20.85 1.99
N GLU A 149 2.63 -21.56 1.13
CA GLU A 149 3.60 -22.58 1.53
C GLU A 149 4.81 -22.46 0.60
N GLU A 150 6.01 -22.28 1.18
CA GLU A 150 7.23 -22.01 0.40
C GLU A 150 7.01 -20.86 -0.61
N GLU A 151 6.44 -19.74 -0.13
CA GLU A 151 6.07 -18.52 -0.91
C GLU A 151 4.94 -18.71 -1.93
N LYS A 152 4.55 -19.96 -2.25
CA LYS A 152 3.51 -20.24 -3.24
C LYS A 152 2.12 -19.99 -2.69
N LEU A 153 1.31 -19.28 -3.48
CA LEU A 153 -0.08 -19.03 -3.16
C LEU A 153 -0.94 -20.29 -3.35
N LEU A 154 -1.45 -20.84 -2.25
CA LEU A 154 -2.30 -22.04 -2.23
C LEU A 154 -3.79 -21.73 -2.17
N GLY A 155 -4.16 -20.62 -1.52
CA GLY A 155 -5.55 -20.28 -1.29
C GLY A 155 -5.73 -18.89 -0.72
N VAL A 156 -6.99 -18.47 -0.61
CA VAL A 156 -7.39 -17.20 0.01
C VAL A 156 -8.63 -17.40 0.85
N ILE A 157 -8.75 -16.67 1.96
CA ILE A 157 -9.98 -16.61 2.76
C ILE A 157 -10.32 -15.14 3.07
N GLY A 158 -11.60 -14.80 3.00
CA GLY A 158 -12.08 -13.50 3.46
C GLY A 158 -12.32 -13.48 4.96
N LEU A 159 -12.10 -12.32 5.59
CA LEU A 159 -12.31 -12.13 7.02
C LEU A 159 -13.72 -12.56 7.48
N ARG A 160 -14.74 -12.31 6.65
CA ARG A 160 -16.11 -12.76 6.91
C ARG A 160 -16.21 -14.29 7.02
N ASP A 161 -15.63 -15.02 6.07
CA ASP A 161 -15.70 -16.48 6.02
C ASP A 161 -14.91 -17.07 7.20
N LEU A 162 -13.74 -16.49 7.49
CA LEU A 162 -12.92 -16.85 8.65
C LEU A 162 -13.70 -16.78 9.97
N ILE A 163 -14.47 -15.71 10.19
CA ILE A 163 -15.24 -15.50 11.43
C ILE A 163 -16.43 -16.48 11.54
N LEU A 164 -16.99 -16.91 10.41
CA LEU A 164 -18.17 -17.79 10.38
C LEU A 164 -17.82 -19.28 10.49
N GLU A 165 -16.58 -19.65 10.22
CA GLU A 165 -16.11 -21.03 10.26
C GLU A 165 -15.78 -21.52 11.68
N ASP A 166 -15.61 -22.84 11.82
CA ASP A 166 -15.22 -23.45 13.09
C ASP A 166 -13.76 -23.07 13.43
N PRO A 167 -13.50 -22.43 14.60
CA PRO A 167 -12.18 -21.95 14.97
C PRO A 167 -11.11 -23.05 15.10
N SER A 168 -11.51 -24.32 15.23
CA SER A 168 -10.60 -25.47 15.35
C SER A 168 -10.11 -26.02 14.01
N LYS A 169 -10.75 -25.67 12.89
CA LYS A 169 -10.29 -26.06 11.55
C LYS A 169 -8.99 -25.33 11.19
N SER A 170 -8.21 -25.93 10.31
CA SER A 170 -7.05 -25.27 9.70
C SER A 170 -7.45 -24.38 8.52
N LEU A 171 -6.63 -23.38 8.20
CA LEU A 171 -6.83 -22.52 7.02
C LEU A 171 -6.91 -23.34 5.73
N GLY A 172 -6.04 -24.36 5.58
CA GLY A 172 -6.02 -25.22 4.41
C GLY A 172 -7.31 -26.00 4.18
N GLU A 173 -8.13 -26.23 5.22
CA GLU A 173 -9.41 -26.91 5.10
C GLU A 173 -10.55 -26.01 4.59
N VAL A 174 -10.45 -24.70 4.82
CA VAL A 174 -11.54 -23.74 4.56
C VAL A 174 -11.22 -22.73 3.47
N MET A 175 -9.95 -22.61 3.06
CA MET A 175 -9.52 -21.66 2.04
C MET A 175 -10.17 -21.91 0.67
N HIS A 176 -10.38 -20.84 -0.09
CA HIS A 176 -10.75 -20.90 -1.49
C HIS A 176 -9.51 -21.18 -2.35
N THR A 177 -9.54 -22.26 -3.13
CA THR A 177 -8.42 -22.72 -3.99
C THR A 177 -8.57 -22.36 -5.46
N LYS A 178 -9.74 -21.85 -5.86
CA LYS A 178 -9.96 -21.32 -7.22
C LYS A 178 -9.54 -19.87 -7.25
N LEU A 179 -8.23 -19.68 -7.31
CA LEU A 179 -7.58 -18.39 -7.23
C LEU A 179 -7.74 -17.61 -8.53
N ILE A 180 -8.00 -16.31 -8.39
CA ILE A 180 -7.88 -15.34 -9.45
C ILE A 180 -6.61 -14.55 -9.10
N THR A 181 -5.60 -14.67 -9.94
CA THR A 181 -4.30 -14.02 -9.75
C THR A 181 -3.95 -13.22 -11.00
N ILE A 182 -2.98 -12.32 -10.85
CA ILE A 182 -2.41 -11.59 -11.97
C ILE A 182 -0.88 -11.61 -11.92
N ARG A 183 -0.26 -11.35 -13.05
CA ARG A 183 1.19 -11.21 -13.21
C ARG A 183 1.64 -9.80 -12.88
N ALA A 184 2.83 -9.65 -12.30
CA ALA A 184 3.39 -8.33 -12.01
C ALA A 184 3.59 -7.45 -13.25
N ASP A 185 3.81 -8.04 -14.44
CA ASP A 185 3.98 -7.32 -15.71
C ASP A 185 2.66 -7.05 -16.46
N ALA A 186 1.52 -7.49 -15.92
CA ALA A 186 0.22 -7.19 -16.51
C ALA A 186 -0.11 -5.70 -16.37
N ASN A 187 -0.77 -5.12 -17.37
CA ASN A 187 -1.12 -3.70 -17.30
C ASN A 187 -2.29 -3.43 -16.34
N GLN A 188 -2.39 -2.17 -15.94
CA GLN A 188 -3.44 -1.68 -15.05
C GLN A 188 -4.89 -1.90 -15.55
N GLU A 189 -5.14 -1.91 -16.87
CA GLU A 189 -6.48 -2.18 -17.38
C GLU A 189 -6.91 -3.64 -17.12
N GLN A 190 -5.98 -4.58 -17.20
CA GLN A 190 -6.23 -5.99 -16.88
C GLN A 190 -6.49 -6.17 -15.38
N VAL A 191 -5.74 -5.46 -14.52
CA VAL A 191 -5.99 -5.40 -13.08
C VAL A 191 -7.42 -4.93 -12.81
N ALA A 192 -7.79 -3.78 -13.37
CA ALA A 192 -9.11 -3.19 -13.21
C ALA A 192 -10.23 -4.10 -13.74
N GLU A 193 -10.02 -4.78 -14.88
CA GLU A 193 -10.98 -5.73 -15.44
C GLU A 193 -11.24 -6.89 -14.47
N LEU A 194 -10.19 -7.50 -13.90
CA LEU A 194 -10.32 -8.63 -12.98
C LEU A 194 -11.01 -8.23 -11.68
N ILE A 195 -10.58 -7.12 -11.06
CA ILE A 195 -11.19 -6.60 -9.83
C ILE A 195 -12.68 -6.31 -10.06
N SER A 196 -13.02 -5.61 -11.15
CA SER A 196 -14.41 -5.28 -11.50
C SER A 196 -15.26 -6.53 -11.82
N LYS A 197 -14.75 -7.43 -12.67
CA LYS A 197 -15.48 -8.61 -13.14
C LYS A 197 -15.84 -9.57 -12.02
N TYR A 198 -14.95 -9.72 -11.03
CA TYR A 198 -15.10 -10.67 -9.93
C TYR A 198 -15.51 -10.00 -8.60
N ASN A 199 -15.66 -8.67 -8.57
CA ASN A 199 -15.96 -7.88 -7.37
C ASN A 199 -14.96 -8.15 -6.23
N LEU A 200 -13.67 -8.15 -6.57
CA LEU A 200 -12.60 -8.39 -5.61
C LEU A 200 -12.30 -7.12 -4.82
N LEU A 201 -11.95 -7.27 -3.55
CA LEU A 201 -11.43 -6.16 -2.73
C LEU A 201 -9.91 -6.02 -2.86
N ALA A 202 -9.23 -7.11 -3.20
CA ALA A 202 -7.82 -7.13 -3.56
C ALA A 202 -7.54 -8.28 -4.53
N LEU A 203 -6.53 -8.12 -5.39
CA LEU A 203 -6.11 -9.07 -6.40
C LEU A 203 -4.66 -9.49 -6.14
N PRO A 204 -4.37 -10.78 -5.85
CA PRO A 204 -3.00 -11.24 -5.64
C PRO A 204 -2.17 -11.20 -6.92
N VAL A 205 -0.97 -10.63 -6.80
CA VAL A 205 0.06 -10.56 -7.83
C VAL A 205 1.07 -11.68 -7.59
N VAL A 206 1.37 -12.46 -8.63
CA VAL A 206 2.24 -13.64 -8.53
C VAL A 206 3.32 -13.69 -9.61
N ASP A 207 4.43 -14.37 -9.29
CA ASP A 207 5.52 -14.68 -10.21
C ASP A 207 5.29 -15.97 -11.01
N ASP A 208 6.23 -16.34 -11.91
CA ASP A 208 6.14 -17.49 -12.83
C ASP A 208 5.97 -18.84 -12.13
N GLU A 209 6.39 -18.91 -10.87
CA GLU A 209 6.32 -20.10 -10.03
C GLU A 209 5.09 -20.08 -9.10
N ASN A 210 4.23 -19.07 -9.26
CA ASN A 210 3.03 -18.82 -8.45
C ASN A 210 3.36 -18.43 -6.99
N CYS A 211 4.54 -17.83 -6.78
CA CYS A 211 4.90 -17.18 -5.54
C CYS A 211 4.15 -15.85 -5.41
N LEU A 212 3.60 -15.57 -4.24
CA LEU A 212 2.88 -14.33 -3.96
C LEU A 212 3.90 -13.19 -3.80
N LEU A 213 3.80 -12.18 -4.66
CA LEU A 213 4.66 -11.00 -4.62
C LEU A 213 4.00 -9.86 -3.84
N GLY A 214 2.68 -9.69 -4.01
CA GLY A 214 1.93 -8.57 -3.47
C GLY A 214 0.45 -8.68 -3.77
N ILE A 215 -0.28 -7.61 -3.45
CA ILE A 215 -1.70 -7.47 -3.75
C ILE A 215 -1.97 -6.09 -4.33
N VAL A 216 -2.91 -5.99 -5.26
CA VAL A 216 -3.47 -4.70 -5.69
C VAL A 216 -4.84 -4.54 -5.05
N THR A 217 -5.09 -3.42 -4.38
CA THR A 217 -6.38 -3.16 -3.73
C THR A 217 -7.39 -2.56 -4.71
N VAL A 218 -8.66 -2.55 -4.30
CA VAL A 218 -9.73 -1.97 -5.12
C VAL A 218 -9.67 -0.45 -5.14
N ASP A 219 -9.21 0.16 -4.05
CA ASP A 219 -9.04 1.60 -3.89
C ASP A 219 -7.96 2.15 -4.82
N ASP A 220 -6.81 1.49 -4.98
CA ASP A 220 -5.79 1.88 -5.96
C ASP A 220 -6.36 1.93 -7.39
N VAL A 221 -7.17 0.94 -7.74
CA VAL A 221 -7.87 0.90 -9.05
C VAL A 221 -8.90 2.02 -9.16
N VAL A 222 -9.61 2.34 -8.09
CA VAL A 222 -10.59 3.44 -8.07
C VAL A 222 -9.86 4.77 -8.26
N ASP A 223 -8.74 4.97 -7.60
CA ASP A 223 -7.95 6.20 -7.65
C ASP A 223 -7.26 6.38 -9.00
N LEU A 224 -6.77 5.29 -9.60
CA LEU A 224 -6.29 5.29 -10.98
C LEU A 224 -7.36 5.78 -11.96
N LEU A 225 -8.61 5.30 -11.80
CA LEU A 225 -9.72 5.65 -12.70
C LEU A 225 -10.34 7.02 -12.39
N LEU A 226 -10.35 7.42 -11.11
CA LEU A 226 -11.07 8.57 -10.58
C LEU A 226 -10.29 9.24 -9.44
N PRO A 227 -9.12 9.86 -9.73
CA PRO A 227 -8.26 10.39 -8.68
C PRO A 227 -8.95 11.49 -7.86
N PRO A 228 -8.68 11.58 -6.55
CA PRO A 228 -9.24 12.60 -5.68
C PRO A 228 -8.79 14.01 -6.12
N ALA A 229 -9.56 15.02 -5.72
CA ALA A 229 -9.31 16.40 -6.19
C ALA A 229 -7.94 16.95 -5.78
N SER A 230 -7.37 16.44 -4.70
CA SER A 230 -6.03 16.75 -4.19
C SER A 230 -4.91 16.13 -5.03
N ARG A 231 -5.13 14.95 -5.65
CA ARG A 231 -4.17 14.27 -6.55
C ARG A 231 -4.32 14.63 -8.03
N ARG A 232 -5.39 15.35 -8.40
CA ARG A 232 -5.64 15.74 -9.80
C ARG A 232 -4.70 16.82 -10.27
N ARG A 233 -3.65 16.44 -11.01
CA ARG A 233 -2.76 17.33 -11.76
C ARG A 233 -3.53 18.55 -12.28
N ARG A 234 -3.28 19.71 -11.68
CA ARG A 234 -3.86 20.98 -12.17
C ARG A 234 -3.53 21.12 -13.65
N ARG A 235 -4.54 21.04 -14.51
CA ARG A 235 -4.39 21.35 -15.94
C ARG A 235 -3.77 22.73 -16.05
N ARG A 236 -2.49 22.79 -16.44
CA ARG A 236 -1.84 24.03 -16.87
C ARG A 236 -2.67 24.60 -18.02
N MET A 237 -3.34 25.73 -17.79
CA MET A 237 -3.84 26.60 -18.87
C MET A 237 -2.69 27.39 -19.46
#